data_AF-A0AA37UMQ6-F1
#
_entry.id   AF-A0AA37UMQ6-F1
#
_cell.length_a   1.000
_cell.length_b   1.000
_cell.length_c   1.000
_cell.angle_alpha   90.00
_cell.angle_beta   90.00
_cell.angle_gamma   90.00
#
_symmetry.space_group_name_H-M   'P 1'
#
loop_
_entity.id
_entity.type
_entity.pdbx_description
1 polymer ?
#
loop_
_entity_poly.entity_id
_entity_poly.type
_entity_poly.pdbx_seq_one_letter_code
_entity_poly.pdbx_strand_id
1 'polypeptide(L)'
;MAALPEDGARLSSDQAEARLAAIGFADPRGALAHIAAMTAGVSRRASIQRALLPIMLQWFSEGADPDQGLLAFRRLSDDLGDAHWYLRMLRDSTAAAARLTRVLAGSRYVVNLVERIPEAAAWLEDGDELRPRAAKGLQEEVAAVVARHGSIDAAASAIRALRRREVLRLALGGILGLITIEELGRGLADVTSATIRGALALARRGDELPLEFAVIAMGRYGGEELGFGSDADVMYVYRASGELDAQTAQRRAERIVADLNRLTEDVRLPLDLDAELRPEGRNGSIVRSLESYRGYYARWSQTWEAQALLRASGVAGDAGLIEDFERLAESLRYPQELPAEAEREIKRIKARVESERLPRGADPSRHLKLGRGSLSDVEWLVQLLQLQHAGAVPALRTTSTLDALDAAVEAGLLDGEDAARMRAAWLLASRVRSAMTLWTAKTADVLPTDRRALEGIARLLEFAPGSASDLEELYLAVTRRARAVFDRLFYGLDEQPRPTAR
;
A
#
# COMPACT_ATOMS: atom_id res chain seq x y z
N MET A 1 0.88 39.95 41.15
CA MET A 1 1.78 39.41 42.20
C MET A 1 1.40 37.97 42.49
N ALA A 2 2.16 37.05 41.93
CA ALA A 2 2.46 35.70 42.42
C ALA A 2 3.56 35.20 41.48
N ALA A 3 4.79 35.65 41.75
CA ALA A 3 5.97 35.30 40.98
C ALA A 3 6.34 33.84 41.28
N LEU A 4 6.51 33.02 40.25
CA LEU A 4 7.20 31.75 40.36
C LEU A 4 8.70 32.02 40.56
N PRO A 5 9.41 31.26 41.41
CA PRO A 5 10.84 31.49 41.66
C PRO A 5 11.67 31.25 40.41
N GLU A 6 12.59 32.17 40.12
CA GLU A 6 13.52 32.16 38.98
C GLU A 6 14.73 31.20 39.12
N ASP A 7 14.73 30.28 40.08
CA ASP A 7 15.83 29.33 40.28
C ASP A 7 15.45 27.90 39.87
N GLY A 8 15.33 27.69 38.56
CA GLY A 8 15.45 26.36 37.97
C GLY A 8 16.93 26.02 37.85
N ALA A 9 17.45 25.14 38.73
CA ALA A 9 18.81 24.63 38.62
C ALA A 9 19.13 24.24 37.16
N ARG A 10 20.06 24.97 36.53
CA ARG A 10 20.52 24.63 35.17
C ARG A 10 21.12 23.23 35.25
N LEU A 11 20.41 22.25 34.67
CA LEU A 11 20.90 20.88 34.55
C LEU A 11 22.29 20.93 33.91
N SER A 12 23.24 20.17 34.45
CA SER A 12 24.50 19.94 33.73
C SER A 12 24.20 19.18 32.42
N SER A 13 25.11 19.24 31.45
CA SER A 13 24.98 18.46 30.20
C SER A 13 24.74 16.98 30.52
N ASP A 14 25.52 16.42 31.45
CA ASP A 14 25.42 15.02 31.87
C ASP A 14 24.04 14.69 32.48
N GLN A 15 23.46 15.61 33.26
CA GLN A 15 22.12 15.42 33.84
C GLN A 15 21.02 15.48 32.78
N ALA A 16 21.18 16.34 31.77
CA ALA A 16 20.24 16.44 30.66
C ALA A 16 20.32 15.22 29.73
N GLU A 17 21.54 14.72 29.44
CA GLU A 17 21.76 13.47 28.71
C GLU A 17 21.12 12.29 29.44
N ALA A 18 21.32 12.17 30.75
CA ALA A 18 20.73 11.10 31.55
C ALA A 18 19.20 11.12 31.53
N ARG A 19 18.57 12.30 31.54
CA ARG A 19 17.11 12.44 31.45
C ARG A 19 16.57 12.02 30.09
N LEU A 20 17.24 12.39 28.99
CA LEU A 20 16.85 11.98 27.64
C LEU A 20 16.98 10.47 27.45
N ALA A 21 18.08 9.88 27.95
CA ALA A 21 18.25 8.43 27.95
C ALA A 21 17.13 7.71 28.73
N ALA A 22 16.75 8.25 29.90
CA ALA A 22 15.70 7.67 30.75
C ALA A 22 14.30 7.67 30.10
N ILE A 23 14.05 8.58 29.15
CA ILE A 23 12.79 8.63 28.38
C ILE A 23 12.93 7.99 26.99
N GLY A 24 14.02 7.25 26.71
CA GLY A 24 14.11 6.41 25.52
C GLY A 24 14.86 6.97 24.31
N PHE A 25 15.53 8.13 24.43
CA PHE A 25 16.47 8.58 23.39
C PHE A 25 17.73 7.71 23.40
N ALA A 26 18.04 7.10 22.25
CA ALA A 26 19.23 6.27 22.06
C ALA A 26 20.50 7.11 21.82
N ASP A 27 20.36 8.34 21.31
CA ASP A 27 21.44 9.32 21.18
C ASP A 27 21.10 10.63 21.94
N PRO A 28 21.19 10.63 23.28
CA PRO A 28 20.93 11.81 24.10
C PRO A 28 21.77 13.04 23.71
N ARG A 29 23.02 12.82 23.27
CA ARG A 29 23.92 13.91 22.86
C ARG A 29 23.46 14.57 21.57
N GLY A 30 23.12 13.77 20.56
CA GLY A 30 22.52 14.25 19.32
C GLY A 30 21.21 14.99 19.59
N ALA A 31 20.35 14.44 20.45
CA ALA A 31 19.11 15.08 20.87
C ALA A 31 19.34 16.45 21.52
N LEU A 32 20.30 16.58 22.45
CA LEU A 32 20.67 17.88 23.02
C LEU A 32 21.19 18.86 21.97
N ALA A 33 21.99 18.41 21.01
CA ALA A 33 22.47 19.25 19.93
C ALA A 33 21.32 19.76 19.03
N HIS A 34 20.30 18.93 18.78
CA HIS A 34 19.10 19.36 18.04
C HIS A 34 18.25 20.35 18.85
N ILE A 35 18.05 20.09 20.14
CA ILE A 35 17.34 21.01 21.06
C ILE A 35 18.05 22.37 21.11
N ALA A 36 19.37 22.38 21.30
CA ALA A 36 20.16 23.60 21.35
C ALA A 36 20.03 24.40 20.04
N ALA A 37 20.11 23.73 18.88
CA ALA A 37 19.97 24.39 17.59
C ALA A 37 18.60 25.05 17.38
N MET A 38 17.51 24.42 17.83
CA MET A 38 16.16 24.99 17.73
C MET A 38 15.91 26.13 18.72
N THR A 39 16.51 26.05 19.91
CA THR A 39 16.22 26.98 21.01
C THR A 39 17.18 28.17 21.12
N ALA A 40 18.28 28.14 20.36
CA ALA A 40 19.28 29.20 20.34
C ALA A 40 18.72 30.53 19.79
N GLY A 41 19.17 31.63 20.41
CA GLY A 41 18.82 32.98 19.99
C GLY A 41 17.48 33.50 20.52
N VAL A 42 17.10 34.68 20.01
CA VAL A 42 15.96 35.48 20.49
C VAL A 42 14.80 35.56 19.47
N SER A 43 14.82 34.72 18.44
CA SER A 43 13.76 34.72 17.43
C SER A 43 12.42 34.27 18.03
N ARG A 44 11.32 34.68 17.39
CA ARG A 44 9.96 34.20 17.74
C ARG A 44 9.89 32.68 17.67
N ARG A 45 10.48 32.09 16.62
CA ARG A 45 10.60 30.64 16.44
C ARG A 45 11.29 29.97 17.62
N ALA A 46 12.49 30.44 18.00
CA ALA A 46 13.24 29.88 19.13
C ALA A 46 12.48 29.99 20.46
N SER A 47 11.72 31.08 20.65
CA SER A 47 10.89 31.29 21.84
C SER A 47 9.71 30.32 21.89
N ILE A 48 9.01 30.11 20.76
CA ILE A 48 7.92 29.12 20.66
C ILE A 48 8.46 27.71 20.87
N GLN A 49 9.56 27.35 20.21
CA GLN A 49 10.18 26.03 20.36
C GLN A 49 10.64 25.78 21.81
N ARG A 50 11.23 26.77 22.49
CA ARG A 50 11.55 26.65 23.94
C ARG A 50 10.33 26.34 24.80
N ALA A 51 9.18 26.93 24.48
CA ALA A 51 7.95 26.70 25.23
C ALA A 51 7.34 25.32 24.95
N LEU A 52 7.43 24.82 23.71
CA LEU A 52 6.78 23.57 23.29
C LEU A 52 7.66 22.32 23.47
N LEU A 53 8.99 22.46 23.40
CA LEU A 53 9.88 21.30 23.45
C LEU A 53 9.68 20.38 24.66
N PRO A 54 9.43 20.86 25.89
CA PRO A 54 9.22 19.97 27.03
C PRO A 54 8.10 18.95 26.80
N ILE A 55 6.93 19.38 26.29
CA ILE A 55 5.81 18.48 26.01
C ILE A 55 6.05 17.66 24.75
N MET A 56 6.69 18.23 23.73
CA MET A 56 7.01 17.50 22.50
C MET A 56 8.02 16.38 22.74
N LEU A 57 9.00 16.56 23.62
CA LEU A 57 9.96 15.51 23.99
C LEU A 57 9.26 14.33 24.66
N GLN A 58 8.23 14.58 25.47
CA GLN A 58 7.38 13.52 26.01
C GLN A 58 6.66 12.77 24.87
N TRP A 59 6.03 13.46 23.92
CA TRP A 59 5.37 12.77 22.80
C TRP A 59 6.33 12.05 21.86
N PHE A 60 7.54 12.58 21.64
CA PHE A 60 8.58 11.88 20.89
C PHE A 60 8.98 10.59 21.60
N SER A 61 9.14 10.62 22.94
CA SER A 61 9.47 9.41 23.72
C SER A 61 8.39 8.33 23.68
N GLU A 62 7.15 8.68 23.35
CA GLU A 62 6.08 7.70 23.14
C GLU A 62 6.21 7.02 21.75
N GLY A 63 6.96 7.59 20.82
CA GLY A 63 7.25 7.01 19.51
C GLY A 63 8.30 5.89 19.56
N ALA A 64 8.44 5.15 18.46
CA ALA A 64 9.39 4.04 18.37
C ALA A 64 10.84 4.48 18.03
N ASP A 65 11.02 5.67 17.45
CA ASP A 65 12.33 6.26 17.13
C ASP A 65 12.35 7.76 17.52
N PRO A 66 12.44 8.10 18.83
CA PRO A 66 12.41 9.48 19.31
C PRO A 66 13.55 10.34 18.74
N ASP A 67 14.75 9.77 18.58
CA ASP A 67 15.92 10.47 18.03
C ASP A 67 15.66 10.91 16.58
N GLN A 68 15.17 9.99 15.74
CA GLN A 68 14.86 10.28 14.36
C GLN A 68 13.68 11.26 14.25
N GLY A 69 12.66 11.12 15.10
CA GLY A 69 11.52 12.05 15.14
C GLY A 69 11.93 13.47 15.49
N LEU A 70 12.82 13.64 16.47
CA LEU A 70 13.34 14.96 16.87
C LEU A 70 14.20 15.59 15.79
N LEU A 71 15.06 14.81 15.12
CA LEU A 71 15.85 15.27 13.98
C LEU A 71 14.95 15.72 12.82
N ALA A 72 13.94 14.92 12.47
CA ALA A 72 12.99 15.23 11.42
C ALA A 72 12.19 16.51 11.74
N PHE A 73 11.76 16.67 12.99
CA PHE A 73 11.07 17.87 13.45
C PHE A 73 11.96 19.11 13.39
N ARG A 74 13.23 19.00 13.74
CA ARG A 74 14.19 20.10 13.58
C ARG A 74 14.28 20.52 12.12
N ARG A 75 14.48 19.57 11.20
CA ARG A 75 14.59 19.85 9.76
C ARG A 75 13.32 20.50 9.20
N LEU A 76 12.16 19.92 9.51
CA LEU A 76 10.87 20.49 9.14
C LEU A 76 10.70 21.91 9.67
N SER A 77 11.13 22.15 10.91
CA SER A 77 11.11 23.49 11.49
C SER A 77 12.13 24.42 10.85
N ASP A 78 13.27 23.94 10.37
CA ASP A 78 14.25 24.74 9.62
C ASP A 78 13.67 25.19 8.27
N ASP A 79 12.96 24.28 7.58
CA ASP A 79 12.32 24.56 6.30
C ASP A 79 11.09 25.48 6.42
N LEU A 80 10.25 25.27 7.44
CA LEU A 80 9.02 26.04 7.67
C LEU A 80 9.18 27.21 8.65
N GLY A 81 10.38 27.45 9.17
CA GLY A 81 10.60 28.19 10.42
C GLY A 81 10.02 29.61 10.49
N ASP A 82 9.85 30.26 9.34
CA ASP A 82 9.29 31.62 9.23
C ASP A 82 7.82 31.62 8.77
N ALA A 83 7.24 30.46 8.48
CA ALA A 83 5.86 30.32 8.10
C ALA A 83 4.94 30.57 9.31
N HIS A 84 4.21 31.69 9.27
CA HIS A 84 3.33 32.13 10.35
C HIS A 84 2.25 31.10 10.70
N TRP A 85 1.75 30.37 9.69
CA TRP A 85 0.75 29.32 9.91
C TRP A 85 1.34 28.15 10.70
N TYR A 86 2.58 27.73 10.41
CA TYR A 86 3.24 26.59 11.07
C TYR A 86 3.53 26.88 12.54
N LEU A 87 4.08 28.07 12.84
CA LEU A 87 4.33 28.48 14.22
C LEU A 87 3.01 28.65 15.01
N ARG A 88 1.93 29.10 14.35
CA ARG A 88 0.60 29.11 14.98
C ARG A 88 0.09 27.70 15.22
N MET A 89 0.14 26.81 14.23
CA MET A 89 -0.28 25.42 14.36
C MET A 89 0.38 24.76 15.56
N LEU A 90 1.71 24.84 15.67
CA LEU A 90 2.45 24.24 16.79
C LEU A 90 2.05 24.81 18.16
N ARG A 91 1.75 26.11 18.23
CA ARG A 91 1.43 26.80 19.48
C ARG A 91 -0.04 26.66 19.89
N ASP A 92 -0.94 26.77 18.93
CA ASP A 92 -2.38 26.93 19.14
C ASP A 92 -3.12 25.59 18.99
N SER A 93 -2.51 24.57 18.36
CA SER A 93 -3.09 23.22 18.20
C SER A 93 -2.20 22.14 18.81
N THR A 94 -2.44 21.84 20.10
CA THR A 94 -1.77 20.75 20.82
C THR A 94 -1.98 19.40 20.14
N ALA A 95 -3.17 19.15 19.57
CA ALA A 95 -3.47 17.91 18.86
C ALA A 95 -2.65 17.77 17.57
N ALA A 96 -2.51 18.84 16.77
CA ALA A 96 -1.67 18.81 15.56
C ALA A 96 -0.19 18.58 15.90
N ALA A 97 0.32 19.26 16.94
CA ALA A 97 1.68 19.06 17.41
C ALA A 97 1.93 17.62 17.88
N ALA A 98 1.00 17.02 18.64
CA ALA A 98 1.10 15.63 19.08
C ALA A 98 1.01 14.61 17.92
N ARG A 99 0.14 14.87 16.94
CA ARG A 99 0.08 14.05 15.71
C ARG A 99 1.39 14.14 14.94
N LEU A 100 1.96 15.34 14.81
CA LEU A 100 3.24 15.56 14.14
C LEU A 100 4.37 14.77 14.82
N THR A 101 4.50 14.84 16.15
CA THR A 101 5.53 14.07 16.86
C THR A 101 5.34 12.56 16.67
N ARG A 102 4.08 12.07 16.71
CA ARG A 102 3.77 10.66 16.51
C ARG A 102 4.16 10.15 15.12
N VAL A 103 3.82 10.89 14.05
CA VAL A 103 4.15 10.45 12.69
C VAL A 103 5.65 10.53 12.40
N LEU A 104 6.33 11.56 12.92
CA LEU A 104 7.76 11.73 12.72
C LEU A 104 8.56 10.66 13.47
N ALA A 105 8.25 10.36 14.73
CA ALA A 105 8.94 9.31 15.49
C ALA A 105 8.50 7.88 15.12
N GLY A 106 7.43 7.73 14.34
CA GLY A 106 6.86 6.43 13.98
C GLY A 106 7.25 5.91 12.60
N SER A 107 7.67 6.78 11.68
CA SER A 107 7.81 6.37 10.28
C SER A 107 8.93 7.09 9.52
N ARG A 108 9.97 6.33 9.17
CA ARG A 108 11.03 6.80 8.27
C ARG A 108 10.50 7.11 6.87
N TYR A 109 9.51 6.34 6.43
CA TYR A 109 8.84 6.55 5.14
C TYR A 109 8.16 7.92 5.08
N VAL A 110 7.39 8.27 6.11
CA VAL A 110 6.75 9.60 6.21
C VAL A 110 7.79 10.71 6.28
N VAL A 111 8.84 10.56 7.09
CA VAL A 111 9.88 11.59 7.18
C VAL A 111 10.50 11.90 5.82
N ASN A 112 10.81 10.88 5.02
CA ASN A 112 11.35 11.07 3.67
C ASN A 112 10.43 11.87 2.74
N LEU A 113 9.11 11.76 2.92
CA LEU A 113 8.10 12.48 2.12
C LEU A 113 7.80 13.87 2.69
N VAL A 114 7.66 14.02 4.01
CA VAL A 114 7.35 15.29 4.68
C VAL A 114 8.47 16.31 4.51
N GLU A 115 9.74 15.90 4.53
CA GLU A 115 10.88 16.80 4.22
C GLU A 115 10.79 17.42 2.80
N ARG A 116 9.92 16.91 1.92
CA ARG A 116 9.70 17.43 0.57
C ARG A 116 8.34 18.05 0.36
N ILE A 117 7.42 17.83 1.29
CA ILE A 117 6.06 18.36 1.29
C ILE A 117 5.80 18.90 2.71
N PRO A 118 6.60 19.87 3.18
CA PRO A 118 6.51 20.32 4.55
C PRO A 118 5.15 20.94 4.89
N GLU A 119 4.46 21.50 3.88
CA GLU A 119 3.10 22.02 3.99
C GLU A 119 2.07 20.94 4.38
N ALA A 120 2.38 19.64 4.19
CA ALA A 120 1.53 18.55 4.67
C ALA A 120 1.38 18.54 6.20
N ALA A 121 2.26 19.23 6.94
CA ALA A 121 2.09 19.43 8.37
C ALA A 121 0.76 20.13 8.72
N ALA A 122 0.26 21.02 7.85
CA ALA A 122 -1.01 21.71 8.05
C ALA A 122 -2.20 20.73 8.13
N TRP A 123 -2.14 19.60 7.39
CA TRP A 123 -3.21 18.59 7.40
C TRP A 123 -3.34 17.89 8.76
N LEU A 124 -2.37 18.03 9.65
CA LEU A 124 -2.44 17.43 10.99
C LEU A 124 -3.38 18.20 11.93
N GLU A 125 -3.81 19.40 11.56
CA GLU A 125 -4.84 20.16 12.29
C GLU A 125 -6.21 19.48 12.20
N ASP A 126 -6.56 18.96 11.02
CA ASP A 126 -7.85 18.36 10.74
C ASP A 126 -7.71 16.92 10.24
N GLY A 127 -8.28 15.97 10.99
CA GLY A 127 -8.23 14.55 10.63
C GLY A 127 -8.96 14.25 9.31
N ASP A 128 -9.95 15.05 8.93
CA ASP A 128 -10.67 14.87 7.67
C ASP A 128 -9.78 15.16 6.46
N GLU A 129 -8.78 16.02 6.60
CA GLU A 129 -7.76 16.22 5.57
C GLU A 129 -6.86 15.00 5.40
N LEU A 130 -6.85 14.03 6.31
CA LEU A 130 -6.00 12.83 6.19
C LEU A 130 -6.76 11.65 5.57
N ARG A 131 -8.04 11.82 5.24
CA ARG A 131 -8.86 10.80 4.57
C ARG A 131 -8.51 10.70 3.07
N PRO A 132 -8.73 9.54 2.43
CA PRO A 132 -8.49 9.39 1.00
C PRO A 132 -9.36 10.37 0.22
N ARG A 133 -8.79 11.01 -0.80
CA ARG A 133 -9.56 11.85 -1.70
C ARG A 133 -10.36 10.98 -2.66
N ALA A 134 -11.56 11.43 -3.01
CA ALA A 134 -12.39 10.73 -3.98
C ALA A 134 -11.69 10.60 -5.33
N ALA A 135 -11.77 9.41 -5.95
CA ALA A 135 -11.18 9.09 -7.25
C ALA A 135 -11.43 10.17 -8.31
N LYS A 136 -12.68 10.65 -8.42
CA LYS A 136 -13.08 11.70 -9.37
C LYS A 136 -12.27 13.00 -9.18
N GLY A 137 -12.07 13.43 -7.94
CA GLY A 137 -11.31 14.64 -7.64
C GLY A 137 -9.82 14.51 -7.98
N LEU A 138 -9.24 13.31 -7.80
CA LEU A 138 -7.87 13.02 -8.23
C LEU A 138 -7.75 13.04 -9.76
N GLN A 139 -8.72 12.45 -10.47
CA GLN A 139 -8.77 12.44 -11.93
C GLN A 139 -8.91 13.84 -12.51
N GLU A 140 -9.80 14.67 -11.95
CA GLU A 140 -9.99 16.07 -12.36
C GLU A 140 -8.71 16.90 -12.17
N GLU A 141 -8.00 16.72 -11.05
CA GLU A 141 -6.75 17.42 -10.79
C GLU A 141 -5.64 16.98 -11.76
N VAL A 142 -5.50 15.67 -12.00
CA VAL A 142 -4.55 15.15 -12.99
C VAL A 142 -4.87 15.65 -14.40
N ALA A 143 -6.14 15.64 -14.80
CA ALA A 143 -6.56 16.17 -16.10
C ALA A 143 -6.23 17.67 -16.24
N ALA A 144 -6.43 18.44 -15.17
CA ALA A 144 -6.04 19.86 -15.15
C ALA A 144 -4.52 20.04 -15.26
N VAL A 145 -3.72 19.19 -14.59
CA VAL A 145 -2.25 19.19 -14.74
C VAL A 145 -1.83 18.91 -16.17
N VAL A 146 -2.42 17.89 -16.80
CA VAL A 146 -2.17 17.57 -18.20
C VAL A 146 -2.53 18.76 -19.10
N ALA A 147 -3.72 19.33 -18.97
CA ALA A 147 -4.18 20.43 -19.82
C ALA A 147 -3.33 21.70 -19.72
N ARG A 148 -2.85 22.06 -18.52
CA ARG A 148 -2.14 23.33 -18.27
C ARG A 148 -0.69 23.33 -18.73
N HIS A 149 -0.03 22.18 -18.75
CA HIS A 149 1.40 22.09 -19.07
C HIS A 149 1.63 21.82 -20.55
N GLY A 150 2.38 22.71 -21.22
CA GLY A 150 2.81 22.50 -22.61
C GLY A 150 3.86 21.38 -22.76
N SER A 151 4.76 21.25 -21.78
CA SER A 151 5.80 20.21 -21.76
C SER A 151 5.29 18.91 -21.12
N ILE A 152 5.51 17.78 -21.80
CA ILE A 152 5.20 16.43 -21.32
C ILE A 152 5.95 16.12 -20.03
N ASP A 153 7.25 16.42 -19.96
CA ASP A 153 8.07 16.08 -18.79
C ASP A 153 7.72 16.95 -17.57
N ALA A 154 7.34 18.22 -17.80
CA ALA A 154 6.86 19.09 -16.73
C ALA A 154 5.52 18.58 -16.16
N ALA A 155 4.59 18.19 -17.04
CA ALA A 155 3.32 17.60 -16.64
C ALA A 155 3.52 16.29 -15.86
N ALA A 156 4.41 15.41 -16.34
CA ALA A 156 4.74 14.15 -15.67
C ALA A 156 5.35 14.39 -14.28
N SER A 157 6.24 15.39 -14.15
CA SER A 157 6.80 15.79 -12.85
C SER A 157 5.72 16.25 -11.86
N ALA A 158 4.76 17.04 -12.34
CA ALA A 158 3.62 17.49 -11.53
C ALA A 158 2.68 16.33 -11.12
N ILE A 159 2.42 15.38 -12.02
CA ILE A 159 1.66 14.16 -11.69
C ILE A 159 2.38 13.33 -10.62
N ARG A 160 3.70 13.14 -10.73
CA ARG A 160 4.49 12.44 -9.70
C ARG A 160 4.46 13.19 -8.37
N ALA A 161 4.49 14.52 -8.38
CA ALA A 161 4.33 15.33 -7.16
C ALA A 161 2.95 15.14 -6.52
N LEU A 162 1.88 15.10 -7.31
CA LEU A 162 0.53 14.78 -6.83
C LEU A 162 0.49 13.37 -6.22
N ARG A 163 1.06 12.36 -6.88
CA ARG A 163 1.14 10.99 -6.32
C ARG A 163 1.84 10.97 -4.97
N ARG A 164 3.02 11.60 -4.85
CA ARG A 164 3.75 11.67 -3.56
C ARG A 164 2.91 12.36 -2.48
N ARG A 165 2.21 13.43 -2.83
CA ARG A 165 1.32 14.18 -1.91
C ARG A 165 0.20 13.32 -1.36
N GLU A 166 -0.50 12.59 -2.22
CA GLU A 166 -1.64 11.77 -1.80
C GLU A 166 -1.21 10.46 -1.12
N VAL A 167 -0.08 9.86 -1.52
CA VAL A 167 0.51 8.73 -0.78
C VAL A 167 0.96 9.16 0.62
N LEU A 168 1.49 10.37 0.78
CA LEU A 168 1.80 10.93 2.10
C LEU A 168 0.52 11.12 2.94
N ARG A 169 -0.56 11.67 2.36
CA ARG A 169 -1.87 11.81 3.04
C ARG A 169 -2.35 10.47 3.60
N LEU A 170 -2.33 9.43 2.78
CA LEU A 170 -2.72 8.07 3.16
C LEU A 170 -1.80 7.48 4.24
N ALA A 171 -0.49 7.71 4.16
CA ALA A 171 0.46 7.27 5.19
C ALA A 171 0.19 7.94 6.54
N LEU A 172 -0.07 9.25 6.56
CA LEU A 172 -0.42 9.99 7.77
C LEU A 172 -1.74 9.49 8.37
N GLY A 173 -2.79 9.33 7.54
CA GLY A 173 -4.08 8.79 7.97
C GLY A 173 -3.97 7.39 8.56
N GLY A 174 -3.17 6.52 7.93
CA GLY A 174 -2.94 5.15 8.39
C GLY A 174 -2.19 5.08 9.73
N ILE A 175 -1.12 5.85 9.90
CA ILE A 175 -0.33 5.87 11.15
C ILE A 175 -1.14 6.41 12.34
N LEU A 176 -2.03 7.37 12.06
CA LEU A 176 -2.86 8.00 13.08
C LEU A 176 -4.14 7.20 13.39
N GLY A 177 -4.39 6.09 12.69
CA GLY A 177 -5.58 5.25 12.88
C GLY A 177 -6.87 5.92 12.40
N LEU A 178 -6.78 6.85 11.45
CA LEU A 178 -7.93 7.60 10.93
C LEU A 178 -8.60 6.92 9.72
N ILE A 179 -7.90 5.97 9.11
CA ILE A 179 -8.36 5.20 7.96
C ILE A 179 -8.07 3.71 8.19
N THR A 180 -8.99 2.87 7.75
CA THR A 180 -8.87 1.41 7.73
C THR A 180 -7.87 0.94 6.66
N ILE A 181 -7.47 -0.33 6.72
CA ILE A 181 -6.60 -0.92 5.69
C ILE A 181 -7.34 -1.05 4.34
N GLU A 182 -8.66 -1.24 4.37
CA GLU A 182 -9.51 -1.23 3.19
C GLU A 182 -9.59 0.16 2.55
N GLU A 183 -9.84 1.21 3.33
CA GLU A 183 -9.82 2.60 2.83
C GLU A 183 -8.44 2.99 2.30
N LEU A 184 -7.36 2.53 2.96
CA LEU A 184 -5.99 2.72 2.49
C LEU A 184 -5.77 2.05 1.13
N GLY A 185 -6.20 0.79 0.97
CA GLY A 185 -6.03 0.03 -0.27
C GLY A 185 -6.73 0.67 -1.45
N ARG A 186 -7.99 1.07 -1.27
CA ARG A 186 -8.76 1.80 -2.28
C ARG A 186 -8.13 3.14 -2.59
N GLY A 187 -7.73 3.90 -1.58
CA GLY A 187 -7.04 5.18 -1.77
C GLY A 187 -5.73 5.06 -2.56
N LEU A 188 -4.93 4.03 -2.29
CA LEU A 188 -3.70 3.76 -3.04
C LEU A 188 -3.99 3.35 -4.49
N ALA A 189 -5.04 2.55 -4.73
CA ALA A 189 -5.48 2.17 -6.06
C ALA A 189 -5.99 3.38 -6.86
N ASP A 190 -6.77 4.27 -6.24
CA ASP A 190 -7.27 5.50 -6.86
C ASP A 190 -6.12 6.45 -7.26
N VAL A 191 -5.15 6.66 -6.37
CA VAL A 191 -3.97 7.48 -6.65
C VAL A 191 -3.12 6.87 -7.78
N THR A 192 -2.96 5.56 -7.79
CA THR A 192 -2.23 4.83 -8.84
C THR A 192 -2.96 4.94 -10.18
N SER A 193 -4.28 4.75 -10.19
CA SER A 193 -5.13 4.89 -11.38
C SER A 193 -5.06 6.30 -11.96
N ALA A 194 -5.20 7.33 -11.12
CA ALA A 194 -5.08 8.71 -11.55
C ALA A 194 -3.70 9.02 -12.16
N THR A 195 -2.63 8.49 -11.55
CA THR A 195 -1.26 8.62 -12.07
C THR A 195 -1.10 7.99 -13.45
N ILE A 196 -1.57 6.74 -13.61
CA ILE A 196 -1.51 6.01 -14.89
C ILE A 196 -2.35 6.71 -15.96
N ARG A 197 -3.56 7.19 -15.62
CA ARG A 197 -4.41 7.96 -16.54
C ARG A 197 -3.72 9.22 -17.05
N GLY A 198 -3.08 9.97 -16.15
CA GLY A 198 -2.32 11.16 -16.52
C GLY A 198 -1.13 10.84 -17.42
N ALA A 199 -0.35 9.81 -17.07
CA ALA A 199 0.78 9.35 -17.87
C ALA A 199 0.33 8.86 -19.27
N LEU A 200 -0.79 8.12 -19.36
CA LEU A 200 -1.35 7.65 -20.62
C LEU A 200 -1.79 8.82 -21.50
N ALA A 201 -2.47 9.82 -20.92
CA ALA A 201 -2.88 11.02 -21.64
C ALA A 201 -1.67 11.80 -22.21
N LEU A 202 -0.55 11.82 -21.48
CA LEU A 202 0.69 12.44 -21.95
C LEU A 202 1.38 11.59 -23.03
N ALA A 203 1.44 10.28 -22.88
CA ALA A 203 2.02 9.35 -23.87
C ALA A 203 1.26 9.37 -25.21
N ARG A 204 -0.03 9.68 -25.19
CA ARG A 204 -0.92 9.79 -26.35
C ARG A 204 -1.13 11.23 -26.82
N ARG A 205 -0.43 12.22 -26.25
CA ARG A 205 -0.59 13.62 -26.66
C ARG A 205 -0.13 13.81 -28.11
N GLY A 206 -1.02 14.32 -28.96
CA GLY A 206 -0.74 14.53 -30.38
C GLY A 206 -0.69 13.22 -31.19
N ASP A 207 -1.19 12.12 -30.62
CA ASP A 207 -1.33 10.85 -31.33
C ASP A 207 -2.60 10.87 -32.17
N GLU A 208 -2.45 10.85 -33.49
CA GLU A 208 -3.55 10.83 -34.45
C GLU A 208 -3.86 9.42 -34.97
N LEU A 209 -3.10 8.40 -34.51
CA LEU A 209 -3.33 7.03 -34.95
C LEU A 209 -4.67 6.52 -34.40
N PRO A 210 -5.47 5.82 -35.23
CA PRO A 210 -6.75 5.24 -34.82
C PRO A 210 -6.54 3.98 -33.94
N LEU A 211 -5.90 4.17 -32.79
CA LEU A 211 -5.47 3.14 -31.86
C LEU A 211 -6.11 3.37 -30.49
N GLU A 212 -6.97 2.45 -30.08
CA GLU A 212 -7.44 2.36 -28.70
C GLU A 212 -6.38 1.64 -27.85
N PHE A 213 -6.24 2.06 -26.60
CA PHE A 213 -5.31 1.48 -25.64
C PHE A 213 -5.92 1.48 -24.24
N ALA A 214 -5.73 0.38 -23.49
CA ALA A 214 -6.15 0.29 -22.10
C ALA A 214 -5.12 -0.42 -21.21
N VAL A 215 -5.12 -0.01 -19.95
CA VAL A 215 -4.38 -0.60 -18.84
C VAL A 215 -5.41 -1.28 -17.94
N ILE A 216 -5.22 -2.57 -17.74
CA ILE A 216 -6.05 -3.42 -16.89
C ILE A 216 -5.26 -3.71 -15.63
N ALA A 217 -5.73 -3.28 -14.46
CA ALA A 217 -5.17 -3.65 -13.18
C ALA A 217 -5.44 -5.13 -12.88
N MET A 218 -4.44 -5.76 -12.26
CA MET A 218 -4.46 -7.18 -11.88
C MET A 218 -4.10 -7.32 -10.39
N GLY A 219 -4.15 -8.56 -9.87
CA GLY A 219 -3.68 -8.86 -8.51
C GLY A 219 -4.33 -7.99 -7.42
N ARG A 220 -3.51 -7.48 -6.49
CA ARG A 220 -3.99 -6.60 -5.42
C ARG A 220 -4.42 -5.23 -5.93
N TYR A 221 -3.86 -4.76 -7.05
CA TYR A 221 -4.26 -3.49 -7.65
C TYR A 221 -5.69 -3.55 -8.18
N GLY A 222 -6.02 -4.59 -8.95
CA GLY A 222 -7.34 -4.73 -9.57
C GLY A 222 -8.48 -5.08 -8.61
N GLY A 223 -8.16 -5.53 -7.39
CA GLY A 223 -9.15 -5.65 -6.31
C GLY A 223 -9.11 -4.52 -5.30
N GLU A 224 -8.47 -3.38 -5.60
CA GLU A 224 -8.41 -2.20 -4.73
C GLU A 224 -7.81 -2.46 -3.33
N GLU A 225 -6.89 -3.41 -3.25
CA GLU A 225 -6.32 -3.93 -2.00
C GLU A 225 -4.82 -3.64 -1.90
N LEU A 226 -4.35 -2.54 -2.48
CA LEU A 226 -2.93 -2.16 -2.42
C LEU A 226 -2.48 -1.89 -0.97
N GLY A 227 -1.21 -2.18 -0.68
CA GLY A 227 -0.53 -1.72 0.53
C GLY A 227 0.74 -0.96 0.20
N PHE A 228 1.36 -0.31 1.18
CA PHE A 228 2.64 0.37 0.96
C PHE A 228 3.70 -0.61 0.48
N GLY A 229 4.38 -0.27 -0.62
CA GLY A 229 5.40 -1.13 -1.22
C GLY A 229 4.84 -2.29 -2.06
N SER A 230 3.55 -2.25 -2.41
CA SER A 230 2.99 -3.18 -3.40
C SER A 230 3.32 -2.72 -4.81
N ASP A 231 3.63 -3.68 -5.68
CA ASP A 231 3.73 -3.47 -7.12
C ASP A 231 2.32 -3.22 -7.70
N ALA A 232 2.25 -2.54 -8.85
CA ALA A 232 1.01 -2.36 -9.58
C ALA A 232 0.95 -3.37 -10.73
N ASP A 233 0.40 -4.55 -10.44
CA ASP A 233 0.21 -5.59 -11.44
C ASP A 233 -0.76 -5.10 -12.54
N VAL A 234 -0.36 -5.18 -13.80
CA VAL A 234 -1.13 -4.68 -14.95
C VAL A 234 -1.06 -5.59 -16.18
N MET A 235 -2.06 -5.48 -17.05
CA MET A 235 -2.02 -5.96 -18.42
C MET A 235 -2.31 -4.80 -19.38
N TYR A 236 -1.64 -4.81 -20.52
CA TYR A 236 -1.85 -3.83 -21.58
C TYR A 236 -2.60 -4.46 -22.74
N VAL A 237 -3.64 -3.76 -23.20
CA VAL A 237 -4.42 -4.16 -24.36
C VAL A 237 -4.56 -2.98 -25.32
N TYR A 238 -4.53 -3.27 -26.61
CA TYR A 238 -4.84 -2.29 -27.64
C TYR A 238 -5.86 -2.83 -28.64
N ARG A 239 -6.44 -1.93 -29.42
CA ARG A 239 -7.22 -2.28 -30.61
C ARG A 239 -6.95 -1.25 -31.68
N ALA A 240 -6.47 -1.73 -32.83
CA ALA A 240 -6.40 -0.90 -34.02
C ALA A 240 -7.81 -0.76 -34.60
N SER A 241 -8.16 0.45 -35.00
CA SER A 241 -9.38 0.73 -35.76
C SER A 241 -9.01 1.31 -37.14
N GLY A 242 -9.94 1.24 -38.09
CA GLY A 242 -9.70 1.66 -39.47
C GLY A 242 -8.69 0.78 -40.21
N GLU A 243 -7.88 1.39 -41.08
CA GLU A 243 -6.91 0.72 -41.94
C GLU A 243 -5.49 0.63 -41.34
N LEU A 244 -5.34 0.88 -40.03
CA LEU A 244 -4.03 0.84 -39.38
C LEU A 244 -3.48 -0.60 -39.38
N ASP A 245 -2.33 -0.80 -40.02
CA ASP A 245 -1.71 -2.11 -40.10
C ASP A 245 -1.31 -2.65 -38.72
N ALA A 246 -1.40 -3.97 -38.54
CA ALA A 246 -1.20 -4.62 -37.25
C ALA A 246 0.22 -4.40 -36.68
N GLN A 247 1.23 -4.28 -37.54
CA GLN A 247 2.62 -4.12 -37.10
C GLN A 247 2.88 -2.70 -36.58
N THR A 248 2.34 -1.68 -37.26
CA THR A 248 2.39 -0.29 -36.79
C THR A 248 1.60 -0.12 -35.50
N ALA A 249 0.42 -0.72 -35.40
CA ALA A 249 -0.38 -0.71 -34.18
C ALA A 249 0.38 -1.34 -32.99
N GLN A 250 0.98 -2.52 -33.19
CA GLN A 250 1.79 -3.19 -32.18
C GLN A 250 2.98 -2.33 -31.72
N ARG A 251 3.77 -1.78 -32.66
CA ARG A 251 4.90 -0.89 -32.33
C ARG A 251 4.47 0.35 -31.57
N ARG A 252 3.33 0.95 -31.95
CA ARG A 252 2.80 2.12 -31.25
C ARG A 252 2.35 1.76 -29.84
N ALA A 253 1.65 0.64 -29.67
CA ALA A 253 1.23 0.16 -28.35
C ALA A 253 2.45 -0.13 -27.44
N GLU A 254 3.49 -0.78 -27.96
CA GLU A 254 4.75 -1.00 -27.23
C GLU A 254 5.41 0.32 -26.82
N ARG A 255 5.36 1.32 -27.72
CA ARG A 255 5.88 2.66 -27.41
C ARG A 255 5.08 3.34 -26.30
N ILE A 256 3.75 3.21 -26.30
CA ILE A 256 2.90 3.73 -25.21
C ILE A 256 3.31 3.09 -23.87
N VAL A 257 3.54 1.77 -23.83
CA VAL A 257 4.01 1.11 -22.60
C VAL A 257 5.37 1.65 -22.14
N ALA A 258 6.32 1.82 -23.06
CA ALA A 258 7.63 2.39 -22.74
C ALA A 258 7.52 3.84 -22.21
N ASP A 259 6.64 4.64 -22.80
CA ASP A 259 6.39 6.01 -22.36
C ASP A 259 5.66 6.05 -21.01
N LEU A 260 4.73 5.13 -20.73
CA LEU A 260 4.12 4.99 -19.40
C LEU A 260 5.19 4.78 -18.32
N ASN A 261 6.05 3.77 -18.49
CA ASN A 261 7.13 3.47 -17.55
C ASN A 261 8.05 4.68 -17.31
N ARG A 262 8.44 5.37 -18.38
CA ARG A 262 9.29 6.58 -18.30
C ARG A 262 8.59 7.75 -17.60
N LEU A 263 7.30 7.96 -17.88
CA LEU A 263 6.54 9.09 -17.34
C LEU A 263 6.18 8.88 -15.86
N THR A 264 5.99 7.63 -15.43
CA THR A 264 5.71 7.27 -14.03
C THR A 264 6.95 7.07 -13.17
N GLU A 265 8.14 6.98 -13.77
CA GLU A 265 9.41 6.78 -13.05
C GLU A 265 9.64 7.87 -11.99
N ASP A 266 9.72 7.45 -10.73
CA ASP A 266 9.97 8.31 -9.58
C ASP A 266 10.96 7.64 -8.63
N VAL A 267 12.20 8.12 -8.60
CA VAL A 267 13.25 7.62 -7.70
C VAL A 267 12.85 7.76 -6.21
N ARG A 268 12.02 8.75 -5.87
CA ARG A 268 11.65 9.04 -4.48
C ARG A 268 10.53 8.16 -3.98
N LEU A 269 9.62 7.80 -4.87
CA LEU A 269 8.48 6.95 -4.57
C LEU A 269 8.22 6.06 -5.80
N PRO A 270 8.96 4.94 -5.94
CA PRO A 270 8.81 4.08 -7.10
C PRO A 270 7.36 3.66 -7.35
N LEU A 271 7.02 3.52 -8.63
CA LEU A 271 5.80 2.88 -9.09
C LEU A 271 6.23 1.83 -10.11
N ASP A 272 6.24 0.57 -9.70
CA ASP A 272 6.53 -0.54 -10.60
C ASP A 272 5.23 -1.01 -11.26
N LEU A 273 5.21 -0.99 -12.60
CA LEU A 273 4.09 -1.46 -13.40
C LEU A 273 4.40 -2.88 -13.87
N ASP A 274 4.10 -3.87 -13.01
CA ASP A 274 4.45 -5.26 -13.25
C ASP A 274 3.46 -5.90 -14.25
N ALA A 275 3.97 -6.32 -15.40
CA ALA A 275 3.17 -6.98 -16.43
C ALA A 275 3.35 -8.50 -16.49
N GLU A 276 3.88 -9.15 -15.45
CA GLU A 276 4.19 -10.59 -15.44
C GLU A 276 2.96 -11.49 -15.47
N LEU A 277 1.78 -10.99 -15.11
CA LEU A 277 0.51 -11.74 -15.17
C LEU A 277 -0.10 -11.82 -16.59
N ARG A 278 0.54 -11.22 -17.60
CA ARG A 278 0.10 -11.33 -19.00
C ARG A 278 0.34 -12.75 -19.56
N PRO A 279 -0.39 -13.16 -20.62
CA PRO A 279 -0.16 -14.41 -21.33
C PRO A 279 1.30 -14.64 -21.71
N GLU A 280 1.81 -15.83 -21.37
CA GLU A 280 3.21 -16.26 -21.55
C GLU A 280 4.22 -15.51 -20.65
N GLY A 281 3.75 -14.72 -19.69
CA GLY A 281 4.55 -14.01 -18.70
C GLY A 281 5.67 -13.17 -19.32
N ARG A 282 6.88 -13.26 -18.76
CA ARG A 282 8.07 -12.55 -19.26
C ARG A 282 8.43 -12.84 -20.72
N ASN A 283 8.05 -14.02 -21.23
CA ASN A 283 8.33 -14.43 -22.61
C ASN A 283 7.26 -13.96 -23.60
N GLY A 284 6.09 -13.52 -23.09
CA GLY A 284 5.00 -12.99 -23.89
C GLY A 284 5.19 -11.53 -24.26
N SER A 285 4.50 -11.12 -25.33
CA SER A 285 4.45 -9.71 -25.73
C SER A 285 3.97 -8.83 -24.57
N ILE A 286 4.66 -7.71 -24.33
CA ILE A 286 4.33 -6.76 -23.25
C ILE A 286 2.93 -6.18 -23.41
N VAL A 287 2.43 -6.10 -24.65
CA VAL A 287 1.12 -5.59 -25.00
C VAL A 287 0.56 -6.38 -26.18
N ARG A 288 -0.73 -6.71 -26.11
CA ARG A 288 -1.42 -7.49 -27.15
C ARG A 288 -2.68 -6.80 -27.64
N SER A 289 -3.06 -7.10 -28.87
CA SER A 289 -4.36 -6.68 -29.36
C SER A 289 -5.46 -7.45 -28.64
N LEU A 290 -6.65 -6.86 -28.53
CA LEU A 290 -7.81 -7.56 -28.00
C LEU A 290 -8.08 -8.88 -28.75
N GLU A 291 -7.93 -8.87 -30.08
CA GLU A 291 -8.08 -10.08 -30.91
C GLU A 291 -7.02 -11.14 -30.60
N SER A 292 -5.78 -10.72 -30.33
CA SER A 292 -4.72 -11.64 -29.89
C SER A 292 -5.05 -12.27 -28.54
N TYR A 293 -5.62 -11.51 -27.59
CA TYR A 293 -6.11 -12.07 -26.33
C TYR A 293 -7.25 -13.08 -26.56
N ARG A 294 -8.23 -12.77 -27.41
CA ARG A 294 -9.33 -13.69 -27.76
C ARG A 294 -8.79 -14.99 -28.34
N GLY A 295 -7.93 -14.90 -29.34
CA GLY A 295 -7.32 -16.07 -29.98
C GLY A 295 -6.45 -16.86 -29.01
N TYR A 296 -5.74 -16.18 -28.09
CA TYR A 296 -4.91 -16.84 -27.09
C TYR A 296 -5.76 -17.67 -26.12
N TYR A 297 -6.71 -17.03 -25.46
CA TYR A 297 -7.52 -17.69 -24.44
C TYR A 297 -8.43 -18.77 -25.01
N ALA A 298 -8.90 -18.63 -26.26
CA ALA A 298 -9.71 -19.65 -26.90
C ALA A 298 -8.96 -20.97 -27.17
N ARG A 299 -7.62 -20.95 -27.30
CA ARG A 299 -6.82 -22.10 -27.74
C ARG A 299 -5.85 -22.62 -26.70
N TRP A 300 -5.30 -21.75 -25.85
CA TRP A 300 -4.18 -22.07 -24.97
C TRP A 300 -4.38 -21.61 -23.52
N SER A 301 -5.59 -21.15 -23.14
CA SER A 301 -5.85 -20.69 -21.78
C SER A 301 -5.50 -21.77 -20.75
N GLN A 302 -4.66 -21.41 -19.80
CA GLN A 302 -4.35 -22.23 -18.64
C GLN A 302 -5.29 -21.85 -17.49
N THR A 303 -5.65 -22.83 -16.66
CA THR A 303 -6.60 -22.62 -15.55
C THR A 303 -6.20 -21.49 -14.60
N TRP A 304 -4.90 -21.33 -14.33
CA TRP A 304 -4.41 -20.25 -13.46
C TRP A 304 -4.58 -18.86 -14.07
N GLU A 305 -4.67 -18.73 -15.40
CA GLU A 305 -4.91 -17.43 -16.04
C GLU A 305 -6.34 -16.98 -15.80
N ALA A 306 -7.32 -17.90 -15.86
CA ALA A 306 -8.69 -17.61 -15.46
C ALA A 306 -8.77 -17.16 -13.99
N GLN A 307 -7.97 -17.80 -13.12
CA GLN A 307 -7.83 -17.40 -11.72
C GLN A 307 -7.24 -15.98 -11.58
N ALA A 308 -6.17 -15.65 -12.31
CA ALA A 308 -5.59 -14.31 -12.29
C ALA A 308 -6.57 -13.24 -12.82
N LEU A 309 -7.37 -13.58 -13.84
CA LEU A 309 -8.38 -12.71 -14.42
C LEU A 309 -9.54 -12.39 -13.46
N LEU A 310 -9.75 -13.14 -12.38
CA LEU A 310 -10.69 -12.74 -11.29
C LEU A 310 -10.37 -11.37 -10.71
N ARG A 311 -9.12 -10.91 -10.86
CA ARG A 311 -8.65 -9.61 -10.38
C ARG A 311 -8.58 -8.55 -11.46
N ALA A 312 -8.94 -8.86 -12.71
CA ALA A 312 -8.85 -7.93 -13.82
C ALA A 312 -9.89 -6.80 -13.71
N SER A 313 -9.44 -5.54 -13.74
CA SER A 313 -10.28 -4.34 -13.76
C SER A 313 -9.64 -3.22 -14.59
N GLY A 314 -10.40 -2.57 -15.47
CA GLY A 314 -9.89 -1.48 -16.31
C GLY A 314 -9.65 -0.17 -15.55
N VAL A 315 -8.39 0.29 -15.50
CA VAL A 315 -8.01 1.47 -14.69
C VAL A 315 -7.62 2.70 -15.49
N ALA A 316 -7.28 2.56 -16.77
CA ALA A 316 -6.97 3.69 -17.65
C ALA A 316 -7.15 3.29 -19.13
N GLY A 317 -7.55 4.22 -19.99
CA GLY A 317 -7.67 3.99 -21.42
C GLY A 317 -9.03 4.29 -22.00
N ASP A 318 -9.26 3.79 -23.22
CA ASP A 318 -10.51 3.93 -23.96
C ASP A 318 -11.59 3.02 -23.36
N ALA A 319 -12.76 3.60 -23.02
CA ALA A 319 -13.82 2.90 -22.28
C ALA A 319 -14.35 1.67 -23.01
N GLY A 320 -14.62 1.77 -24.31
CA GLY A 320 -15.08 0.62 -25.12
C GLY A 320 -14.06 -0.51 -25.18
N LEU A 321 -12.75 -0.20 -25.13
CA LEU A 321 -11.72 -1.22 -25.07
C LEU A 321 -11.67 -1.94 -23.73
N ILE A 322 -11.81 -1.18 -22.64
CA ILE A 322 -11.92 -1.74 -21.30
C ILE A 322 -13.11 -2.69 -21.20
N GLU A 323 -14.30 -2.21 -21.58
CA GLU A 323 -15.53 -3.00 -21.50
C GLU A 323 -15.42 -4.31 -22.31
N ASP A 324 -14.84 -4.26 -23.51
CA ASP A 324 -14.71 -5.45 -24.35
C ASP A 324 -13.68 -6.45 -23.83
N PHE A 325 -12.60 -5.97 -23.19
CA PHE A 325 -11.63 -6.82 -22.51
C PHE A 325 -12.24 -7.45 -21.26
N GLU A 326 -12.98 -6.68 -20.45
CA GLU A 326 -13.66 -7.19 -19.26
C GLU A 326 -14.67 -8.27 -19.63
N ARG A 327 -15.46 -8.10 -20.71
CA ARG A 327 -16.35 -9.15 -21.21
C ARG A 327 -15.59 -10.41 -21.66
N LEU A 328 -14.40 -10.26 -22.23
CA LEU A 328 -13.54 -11.41 -22.53
C LEU A 328 -13.07 -12.09 -21.24
N ALA A 329 -12.61 -11.33 -20.24
CA ALA A 329 -12.18 -11.87 -18.96
C ALA A 329 -13.31 -12.58 -18.21
N GLU A 330 -14.52 -12.00 -18.21
CA GLU A 330 -15.73 -12.59 -17.62
C GLU A 330 -16.08 -13.95 -18.21
N SER A 331 -15.92 -14.12 -19.52
CA SER A 331 -16.18 -15.40 -20.19
C SER A 331 -15.25 -16.54 -19.73
N LEU A 332 -14.13 -16.20 -19.11
CA LEU A 332 -13.11 -17.14 -18.64
C LEU A 332 -13.15 -17.32 -17.12
N ARG A 333 -13.25 -16.20 -16.37
CA ARG A 333 -13.13 -16.17 -14.91
C ARG A 333 -14.41 -16.57 -14.17
N TYR A 334 -15.56 -16.61 -14.85
CA TYR A 334 -16.85 -17.01 -14.27
C TYR A 334 -17.50 -18.18 -15.04
N PRO A 335 -16.85 -19.36 -15.08
CA PRO A 335 -17.43 -20.52 -15.75
C PRO A 335 -18.73 -20.96 -15.05
N GLN A 336 -19.61 -21.64 -15.78
CA GLN A 336 -20.82 -22.23 -15.19
C GLN A 336 -20.49 -23.37 -14.23
N GLU A 337 -19.43 -24.13 -14.53
CA GLU A 337 -18.91 -25.21 -13.69
C GLU A 337 -17.39 -25.28 -13.87
N LEU A 338 -16.65 -25.47 -12.77
CA LEU A 338 -15.20 -25.66 -12.80
C LEU A 338 -14.89 -27.16 -13.00
N PRO A 339 -14.19 -27.56 -14.08
CA PRO A 339 -13.81 -28.96 -14.28
C PRO A 339 -12.91 -29.50 -13.17
N ALA A 340 -13.07 -30.78 -12.79
CA ALA A 340 -12.29 -31.41 -11.73
C ALA A 340 -10.77 -31.46 -12.05
N GLU A 341 -10.38 -31.59 -13.32
CA GLU A 341 -9.00 -31.45 -13.78
C GLU A 341 -8.45 -30.06 -13.50
N ALA A 342 -9.25 -29.02 -13.76
CA ALA A 342 -8.89 -27.63 -13.58
C ALA A 342 -8.71 -27.30 -12.09
N GLU A 343 -9.63 -27.77 -11.23
CA GLU A 343 -9.48 -27.65 -9.77
C GLU A 343 -8.19 -28.33 -9.26
N ARG A 344 -7.92 -29.56 -9.71
CA ARG A 344 -6.67 -30.27 -9.35
C ARG A 344 -5.42 -29.57 -9.85
N GLU A 345 -5.49 -28.89 -11.00
CA GLU A 345 -4.41 -28.06 -11.54
C GLU A 345 -4.13 -26.87 -10.62
N ILE A 346 -5.16 -26.11 -10.23
CA ILE A 346 -5.07 -24.95 -9.31
C ILE A 346 -4.40 -25.39 -7.99
N LYS A 347 -4.88 -26.48 -7.38
CA LYS A 347 -4.33 -27.00 -6.12
C LYS A 347 -2.86 -27.39 -6.25
N ARG A 348 -2.47 -28.01 -7.38
CA ARG A 348 -1.07 -28.35 -7.69
C ARG A 348 -0.20 -27.10 -7.85
N ILE A 349 -0.69 -26.07 -8.56
CA ILE A 349 0.07 -24.82 -8.73
C ILE A 349 0.28 -24.14 -7.38
N LYS A 350 -0.76 -24.06 -6.53
CA LYS A 350 -0.62 -23.50 -5.17
C LYS A 350 0.45 -24.22 -4.35
N ALA A 351 0.44 -25.56 -4.37
CA ALA A 351 1.44 -26.35 -3.66
C ALA A 351 2.87 -26.09 -4.16
N ARG A 352 3.05 -25.86 -5.48
CA ARG A 352 4.34 -25.46 -6.05
C ARG A 352 4.74 -24.04 -5.70
N VAL A 353 3.80 -23.10 -5.68
CA VAL A 353 4.08 -21.72 -5.24
C VAL A 353 4.59 -21.71 -3.80
N GLU A 354 3.98 -22.50 -2.91
CA GLU A 354 4.42 -22.63 -1.51
C GLU A 354 5.83 -23.23 -1.37
N SER A 355 6.20 -24.20 -2.21
CA SER A 355 7.50 -24.89 -2.10
C SER A 355 8.63 -24.22 -2.90
N GLU A 356 8.33 -23.58 -4.03
CA GLU A 356 9.32 -23.07 -4.99
C GLU A 356 9.53 -21.55 -4.94
N ARG A 357 8.53 -20.76 -4.50
CA ARG A 357 8.60 -19.28 -4.56
C ARG A 357 9.01 -18.59 -3.26
N LEU A 358 9.01 -19.31 -2.13
CA LEU A 358 9.55 -18.75 -0.89
C LEU A 358 11.06 -18.49 -1.05
N PRO A 359 11.57 -17.31 -0.64
CA PRO A 359 13.00 -17.03 -0.67
C PRO A 359 13.78 -18.08 0.13
N ARG A 360 14.98 -18.44 -0.34
CA ARG A 360 15.83 -19.42 0.36
C ARG A 360 16.11 -18.97 1.80
N GLY A 361 15.79 -19.84 2.76
CA GLY A 361 15.98 -19.57 4.18
C GLY A 361 14.90 -18.69 4.83
N ALA A 362 13.89 -18.25 4.09
CA ALA A 362 12.74 -17.58 4.68
C ALA A 362 11.89 -18.59 5.46
N ASP A 363 11.48 -18.21 6.68
CA ASP A 363 10.56 -18.99 7.49
C ASP A 363 9.12 -18.85 6.91
N PRO A 364 8.50 -19.95 6.44
CA PRO A 364 7.14 -19.93 5.89
C PRO A 364 6.09 -19.43 6.87
N SER A 365 6.30 -19.59 8.18
CA SER A 365 5.36 -19.11 9.21
C SER A 365 5.39 -17.59 9.39
N ARG A 366 6.48 -16.94 8.95
CA ARG A 366 6.71 -15.49 9.06
C ARG A 366 6.49 -14.73 7.76
N HIS A 367 6.26 -15.42 6.66
CA HIS A 367 6.11 -14.78 5.35
C HIS A 367 4.68 -14.25 5.14
N LEU A 368 4.54 -12.94 4.98
CA LEU A 368 3.28 -12.21 4.95
C LEU A 368 2.50 -12.39 3.64
N LYS A 369 3.21 -12.59 2.52
CA LYS A 369 2.60 -12.81 1.20
C LYS A 369 2.37 -14.28 0.89
N LEU A 370 3.44 -15.08 0.85
CA LEU A 370 3.44 -16.49 0.43
C LEU A 370 3.46 -17.50 1.59
N GLY A 371 3.45 -17.03 2.84
CA GLY A 371 3.50 -17.90 4.00
C GLY A 371 2.18 -18.60 4.28
N ARG A 372 2.25 -19.57 5.20
CA ARG A 372 1.10 -20.39 5.56
C ARG A 372 0.04 -19.56 6.28
N GLY A 373 -1.18 -19.60 5.77
CA GLY A 373 -2.34 -18.90 6.30
C GLY A 373 -2.24 -17.37 6.22
N SER A 374 -1.38 -16.83 5.36
CA SER A 374 -1.27 -15.39 5.10
C SER A 374 -1.95 -15.02 3.77
N LEU A 375 -1.56 -13.90 3.14
CA LEU A 375 -2.32 -13.29 2.04
C LEU A 375 -2.62 -14.27 0.89
N SER A 376 -1.62 -15.03 0.43
CA SER A 376 -1.80 -15.97 -0.68
C SER A 376 -2.81 -17.07 -0.36
N ASP A 377 -2.86 -17.58 0.87
CA ASP A 377 -3.84 -18.63 1.21
C ASP A 377 -5.27 -18.08 1.15
N VAL A 378 -5.49 -16.87 1.67
CA VAL A 378 -6.81 -16.23 1.62
C VAL A 378 -7.24 -15.96 0.18
N GLU A 379 -6.35 -15.34 -0.61
CA GLU A 379 -6.63 -15.02 -2.00
C GLU A 379 -6.95 -16.28 -2.81
N TRP A 380 -6.16 -17.34 -2.67
CA TRP A 380 -6.35 -18.59 -3.43
C TRP A 380 -7.63 -19.32 -3.05
N LEU A 381 -8.02 -19.33 -1.77
CA LEU A 381 -9.29 -19.93 -1.34
C LEU A 381 -10.47 -19.17 -1.93
N VAL A 382 -10.48 -17.84 -1.78
CA VAL A 382 -11.57 -16.99 -2.29
C VAL A 382 -11.67 -17.12 -3.81
N GLN A 383 -10.55 -17.09 -4.53
CA GLN A 383 -10.54 -17.24 -5.98
C GLN A 383 -11.02 -18.63 -6.43
N LEU A 384 -10.70 -19.69 -5.69
CA LEU A 384 -11.25 -21.02 -5.99
C LEU A 384 -12.78 -21.05 -5.84
N LEU A 385 -13.31 -20.46 -4.76
CA LEU A 385 -14.76 -20.32 -4.57
C LEU A 385 -15.41 -19.52 -5.69
N GLN A 386 -14.77 -18.44 -6.16
CA GLN A 386 -15.26 -17.66 -7.30
C GLN A 386 -15.29 -18.50 -8.58
N LEU A 387 -14.22 -19.25 -8.89
CA LEU A 387 -14.19 -20.11 -10.07
C LEU A 387 -15.26 -21.21 -10.02
N GLN A 388 -15.56 -21.73 -8.83
CA GLN A 388 -16.56 -22.78 -8.64
C GLN A 388 -18.00 -22.24 -8.69
N HIS A 389 -18.24 -21.00 -8.26
CA HIS A 389 -19.60 -20.55 -7.94
C HIS A 389 -20.04 -19.22 -8.56
N ALA A 390 -19.13 -18.36 -9.04
CA ALA A 390 -19.50 -17.03 -9.55
C ALA A 390 -20.31 -17.07 -10.86
N GLY A 391 -20.31 -18.20 -11.58
CA GLY A 391 -21.23 -18.47 -12.68
C GLY A 391 -22.69 -18.42 -12.23
N ALA A 392 -23.00 -19.01 -11.07
CA ALA A 392 -24.35 -19.14 -10.50
C ALA A 392 -24.68 -18.08 -9.43
N VAL A 393 -23.68 -17.53 -8.76
CA VAL A 393 -23.83 -16.54 -7.67
C VAL A 393 -23.22 -15.20 -8.12
N PRO A 394 -24.02 -14.27 -8.67
CA PRO A 394 -23.51 -13.00 -9.20
C PRO A 394 -22.78 -12.14 -8.17
N ALA A 395 -23.11 -12.25 -6.87
CA ALA A 395 -22.44 -11.50 -5.80
C ALA A 395 -20.94 -11.84 -5.68
N LEU A 396 -20.50 -13.02 -6.12
CA LEU A 396 -19.10 -13.41 -6.19
C LEU A 396 -18.34 -12.76 -7.36
N ARG A 397 -19.02 -12.07 -8.27
CA ARG A 397 -18.41 -11.40 -9.44
C ARG A 397 -17.83 -10.04 -9.08
N THR A 398 -16.99 -10.02 -8.05
CA THR A 398 -16.24 -8.86 -7.58
C THR A 398 -14.75 -9.14 -7.72
N THR A 399 -13.96 -8.10 -7.95
CA THR A 399 -12.50 -8.24 -7.92
C THR A 399 -11.94 -8.20 -6.50
N SER A 400 -12.69 -7.74 -5.49
CA SER A 400 -12.24 -7.63 -4.08
C SER A 400 -12.22 -8.98 -3.36
N THR A 401 -11.16 -9.26 -2.58
CA THR A 401 -11.02 -10.51 -1.83
C THR A 401 -12.04 -10.56 -0.69
N LEU A 402 -12.17 -9.45 0.05
CA LEU A 402 -13.05 -9.38 1.21
C LEU A 402 -14.53 -9.35 0.81
N ASP A 403 -14.89 -8.68 -0.28
CA ASP A 403 -16.27 -8.66 -0.74
C ASP A 403 -16.70 -10.04 -1.27
N ALA A 404 -15.80 -10.75 -1.95
CA ALA A 404 -16.04 -12.12 -2.39
C ALA A 404 -16.14 -13.10 -1.20
N LEU A 405 -15.36 -12.86 -0.14
CA LEU A 405 -15.45 -13.62 1.11
C LEU A 405 -16.81 -13.41 1.79
N ASP A 406 -17.32 -12.18 1.85
CA ASP A 406 -18.66 -11.88 2.39
C ASP A 406 -19.76 -12.50 1.54
N ALA A 407 -19.69 -12.35 0.23
CA ALA A 407 -20.64 -12.96 -0.70
C ALA A 407 -20.66 -14.49 -0.60
N ALA A 408 -19.52 -15.14 -0.33
CA ALA A 408 -19.46 -16.58 -0.11
C ALA A 408 -20.20 -17.01 1.17
N VAL A 409 -20.12 -16.21 2.25
CA VAL A 409 -20.87 -16.46 3.48
C VAL A 409 -22.38 -16.26 3.27
N GLU A 410 -22.76 -15.15 2.63
CA GLU A 410 -24.18 -14.85 2.34
C GLU A 410 -24.84 -15.92 1.46
N ALA A 411 -24.08 -16.51 0.54
CA ALA A 411 -24.52 -17.62 -0.31
C ALA A 411 -24.48 -19.00 0.38
N GLY A 412 -24.01 -19.09 1.63
CA GLY A 412 -23.87 -20.35 2.37
C GLY A 412 -22.77 -21.28 1.84
N LEU A 413 -21.82 -20.74 1.06
CA LEU A 413 -20.69 -21.47 0.48
C LEU A 413 -19.50 -21.58 1.46
N LEU A 414 -19.46 -20.69 2.45
CA LEU A 414 -18.43 -20.63 3.47
C LEU A 414 -19.05 -20.38 4.85
N ASP A 415 -18.59 -21.11 5.87
CA ASP A 415 -19.01 -20.88 7.25
C ASP A 415 -18.52 -19.51 7.76
N GLY A 416 -19.35 -18.83 8.57
CA GLY A 416 -19.04 -17.49 9.07
C GLY A 416 -17.81 -17.44 9.98
N GLU A 417 -17.54 -18.50 10.76
CA GLU A 417 -16.35 -18.56 11.62
C GLU A 417 -15.08 -18.74 10.80
N ASP A 418 -15.14 -19.59 9.77
CA ASP A 418 -14.04 -19.77 8.83
C ASP A 418 -13.73 -18.49 8.06
N ALA A 419 -14.76 -17.82 7.56
CA ALA A 419 -14.62 -16.52 6.90
C ALA A 419 -13.99 -15.49 7.84
N ALA A 420 -14.42 -15.41 9.11
CA ALA A 420 -13.84 -14.50 10.08
C ALA A 420 -12.35 -14.76 10.32
N ARG A 421 -11.91 -16.03 10.35
CA ARG A 421 -10.49 -16.40 10.48
C ARG A 421 -9.68 -15.99 9.25
N MET A 422 -10.22 -16.20 8.05
CA MET A 422 -9.56 -15.79 6.79
C MET A 422 -9.47 -14.27 6.67
N ARG A 423 -10.55 -13.55 7.00
CA ARG A 423 -10.58 -12.08 7.06
C ARG A 423 -9.53 -11.54 8.05
N ALA A 424 -9.46 -12.09 9.25
CA ALA A 424 -8.49 -11.66 10.26
C ALA A 424 -7.04 -11.82 9.75
N ALA A 425 -6.73 -12.93 9.08
CA ALA A 425 -5.41 -13.14 8.48
C ALA A 425 -5.10 -12.16 7.35
N TRP A 426 -6.06 -11.91 6.46
CA TRP A 426 -5.92 -10.96 5.35
C TRP A 426 -5.63 -9.53 5.85
N LEU A 427 -6.46 -9.05 6.79
CA LEU A 427 -6.35 -7.71 7.35
C LEU A 427 -5.04 -7.57 8.14
N LEU A 428 -4.71 -8.52 9.02
CA LEU A 428 -3.50 -8.46 9.82
C LEU A 428 -2.23 -8.51 8.94
N ALA A 429 -2.14 -9.45 8.00
CA ALA A 429 -0.98 -9.53 7.12
C ALA A 429 -0.82 -8.28 6.23
N SER A 430 -1.93 -7.70 5.74
CA SER A 430 -1.92 -6.44 4.98
C SER A 430 -1.45 -5.26 5.82
N ARG A 431 -1.93 -5.15 7.06
CA ARG A 431 -1.53 -4.12 8.01
C ARG A 431 -0.06 -4.25 8.40
N VAL A 432 0.40 -5.45 8.75
CA VAL A 432 1.79 -5.72 9.13
C VAL A 432 2.75 -5.39 7.99
N ARG A 433 2.45 -5.84 6.77
CA ARG A 433 3.26 -5.55 5.58
C ARG A 433 3.36 -4.05 5.30
N SER A 434 2.23 -3.33 5.42
CA SER A 434 2.19 -1.87 5.29
C SER A 434 3.00 -1.17 6.39
N ALA A 435 2.86 -1.60 7.64
CA ALA A 435 3.61 -1.05 8.77
C ALA A 435 5.12 -1.30 8.66
N MET A 436 5.55 -2.45 8.12
CA MET A 436 6.97 -2.72 7.83
C MET A 436 7.55 -1.72 6.82
N THR A 437 6.82 -1.43 5.74
CA THR A 437 7.23 -0.42 4.75
C THR A 437 7.26 0.97 5.38
N LEU A 438 6.26 1.33 6.18
CA LEU A 438 6.21 2.62 6.86
C LEU A 438 7.36 2.81 7.87
N TRP A 439 7.70 1.76 8.61
CA TRP A 439 8.77 1.76 9.60
C TRP A 439 10.15 1.91 8.95
N THR A 440 10.42 1.09 7.92
CA THR A 440 11.77 0.94 7.36
C THR A 440 12.03 1.77 6.10
N ALA A 441 10.98 2.30 5.47
CA ALA A 441 10.96 2.84 4.11
C ALA A 441 11.42 1.84 3.03
N LYS A 442 11.36 0.53 3.33
CA LYS A 442 11.70 -0.56 2.42
C LYS A 442 10.59 -1.62 2.45
N THR A 443 10.24 -2.16 1.29
CA THR A 443 9.32 -3.29 1.21
C THR A 443 10.02 -4.56 1.68
N ALA A 444 9.35 -5.33 2.53
CA ALA A 444 9.75 -6.70 2.88
C ALA A 444 8.50 -7.54 3.16
N ASP A 445 8.59 -8.83 2.85
CA ASP A 445 7.47 -9.77 3.01
C ASP A 445 7.68 -10.75 4.17
N VAL A 446 8.76 -10.62 4.95
CA VAL A 446 9.05 -11.52 6.08
C VAL A 446 9.01 -10.71 7.37
N LEU A 447 8.17 -11.14 8.31
CA LEU A 447 8.10 -10.56 9.65
C LEU A 447 9.49 -10.63 10.31
N PRO A 448 10.06 -9.49 10.75
CA PRO A 448 11.42 -9.48 11.29
C PRO A 448 11.51 -10.27 12.60
N THR A 449 12.70 -10.81 12.87
CA THR A 449 13.06 -11.40 14.17
C THR A 449 13.74 -10.39 15.09
N ASP A 450 14.25 -9.28 14.54
CA ASP A 450 14.83 -8.19 15.32
C ASP A 450 13.76 -7.52 16.19
N ARG A 451 14.04 -7.48 17.50
CA ARG A 451 13.07 -7.01 18.50
C ARG A 451 12.73 -5.54 18.33
N ARG A 452 13.71 -4.71 17.95
CA ARG A 452 13.50 -3.26 17.74
C ARG A 452 12.64 -3.00 16.51
N ALA A 453 12.85 -3.77 15.43
CA ALA A 453 12.01 -3.69 14.24
C ALA A 453 10.57 -4.11 14.54
N LEU A 454 10.37 -5.23 15.25
CA LEU A 454 9.03 -5.66 15.69
C LEU A 454 8.35 -4.61 16.57
N GLU A 455 9.09 -3.96 17.47
CA GLU A 455 8.55 -2.90 18.32
C GLU A 455 8.05 -1.72 17.47
N GLY A 456 8.86 -1.23 16.53
CA GLY A 456 8.45 -0.16 15.62
C GLY A 456 7.19 -0.49 14.82
N ILE A 457 7.08 -1.73 14.34
CA ILE A 457 5.89 -2.22 13.62
C ILE A 457 4.69 -2.32 14.56
N ALA A 458 4.86 -2.86 15.77
CA ALA A 458 3.78 -2.98 16.76
C ALA A 458 3.22 -1.61 17.14
N ARG A 459 4.09 -0.61 17.35
CA ARG A 459 3.67 0.78 17.64
C ARG A 459 2.84 1.39 16.51
N LEU A 460 3.22 1.13 15.25
CA LEU A 460 2.43 1.55 14.07
C LEU A 460 1.09 0.84 13.95
N LEU A 461 0.99 -0.37 14.51
CA LEU A 461 -0.24 -1.17 14.59
C LEU A 461 -1.03 -0.90 15.87
N GLU A 462 -0.76 0.22 16.54
CA GLU A 462 -1.51 0.71 17.72
C GLU A 462 -1.33 -0.16 18.98
N PHE A 463 -0.32 -1.03 19.01
CA PHE A 463 0.05 -1.76 20.23
C PHE A 463 0.73 -0.83 21.24
N ALA A 464 0.61 -1.17 22.53
CA ALA A 464 1.29 -0.48 23.61
C ALA A 464 2.83 -0.59 23.51
N PRO A 465 3.60 0.29 24.16
CA PRO A 465 5.05 0.15 24.22
C PRO A 465 5.46 -1.20 24.85
N GLY A 466 6.43 -1.88 24.23
CA GLY A 466 6.94 -3.18 24.69
C GLY A 466 6.20 -4.40 24.12
N SER A 467 5.20 -4.19 23.27
CA SER A 467 4.32 -5.24 22.73
C SER A 467 4.83 -5.93 21.46
N ALA A 468 6.12 -5.84 21.15
CA ALA A 468 6.70 -6.58 20.03
C ALA A 468 6.44 -8.11 20.08
N SER A 469 6.28 -8.72 21.26
CA SER A 469 5.97 -10.16 21.40
C SER A 469 4.51 -10.41 21.10
N ASP A 470 3.64 -9.53 21.59
CA ASP A 470 2.20 -9.62 21.41
C ASP A 470 1.85 -9.58 19.92
N LEU A 471 2.54 -8.72 19.14
CA LEU A 471 2.38 -8.68 17.68
C LEU A 471 2.77 -10.01 17.03
N GLU A 472 3.94 -10.53 17.38
CA GLU A 472 4.47 -11.77 16.82
C GLU A 472 3.57 -12.97 17.16
N GLU A 473 3.16 -13.09 18.41
CA GLU A 473 2.24 -14.13 18.89
C GLU A 473 0.88 -14.02 18.21
N LEU A 474 0.32 -12.80 18.10
CA LEU A 474 -0.93 -12.57 17.40
C LEU A 474 -0.85 -13.00 15.93
N TYR A 475 0.21 -12.57 15.23
CA TYR A 475 0.41 -12.91 13.83
C TYR A 475 0.49 -14.43 13.63
N LEU A 476 1.35 -15.11 14.39
CA LEU A 476 1.53 -16.56 14.30
C LEU A 476 0.28 -17.34 14.73
N ALA A 477 -0.55 -16.81 15.64
CA ALA A 477 -1.79 -17.44 16.04
C ALA A 477 -2.89 -17.29 14.97
N VAL A 478 -3.04 -16.08 14.40
CA VAL A 478 -4.03 -15.78 13.37
C VAL A 478 -3.75 -16.58 12.09
N THR A 479 -2.51 -16.57 11.60
CA THR A 479 -2.16 -17.29 10.37
C THR A 479 -2.25 -18.80 10.53
N ARG A 480 -1.93 -19.35 11.72
CA ARG A 480 -2.14 -20.78 11.99
C ARG A 480 -3.60 -21.20 11.92
N ARG A 481 -4.51 -20.38 12.45
CA ARG A 481 -5.97 -20.63 12.38
C ARG A 481 -6.47 -20.53 10.94
N ALA A 482 -6.06 -19.50 10.20
CA ALA A 482 -6.39 -19.36 8.79
C ALA A 482 -5.83 -20.52 7.96
N ARG A 483 -4.62 -21.02 8.28
CA ARG A 483 -4.05 -22.18 7.60
C ARG A 483 -4.87 -23.44 7.81
N ALA A 484 -5.37 -23.68 9.02
CA ALA A 484 -6.24 -24.84 9.28
C ALA A 484 -7.53 -24.79 8.44
N VAL A 485 -8.13 -23.60 8.30
CA VAL A 485 -9.28 -23.37 7.40
C VAL A 485 -8.89 -23.64 5.95
N PHE A 486 -7.76 -23.08 5.50
CA PHE A 486 -7.26 -23.25 4.14
C PHE A 486 -6.99 -24.73 3.81
N ASP A 487 -6.28 -25.46 4.67
CA ASP A 487 -5.96 -26.87 4.43
C ASP A 487 -7.23 -27.73 4.32
N ARG A 488 -8.25 -27.46 5.15
CA ARG A 488 -9.54 -28.17 5.08
C ARG A 488 -10.32 -27.81 3.83
N LEU A 489 -10.50 -26.53 3.53
CA LEU A 489 -11.41 -26.10 2.44
C LEU A 489 -10.75 -26.14 1.06
N PHE A 490 -9.47 -25.79 0.97
CA PHE A 490 -8.74 -25.77 -0.29
C PHE A 490 -8.17 -27.16 -0.62
N TYR A 491 -7.52 -27.85 0.32
CA TYR A 491 -6.90 -29.16 0.05
C TYR A 491 -7.75 -30.37 0.42
N GLY A 492 -8.82 -30.21 1.21
CA GLY A 492 -9.59 -31.34 1.72
C GLY A 492 -8.83 -32.16 2.77
N LEU A 493 -7.88 -31.55 3.47
CA LEU A 493 -7.14 -32.19 4.56
C LEU A 493 -7.96 -32.03 5.85
N ASP A 494 -8.51 -33.14 6.37
CA ASP A 494 -9.17 -33.14 7.67
C ASP A 494 -8.18 -32.75 8.79
N GLU A 495 -8.67 -32.05 9.83
CA GLU A 495 -7.90 -31.90 11.06
C GLU A 495 -7.54 -33.30 11.57
N GLN A 496 -6.24 -33.62 11.68
CA GLN A 496 -5.84 -34.84 12.36
C GLN A 496 -6.54 -34.87 13.73
N PRO A 497 -7.22 -35.97 14.10
CA PRO A 497 -7.92 -36.04 15.37
C PRO A 497 -6.92 -35.76 16.49
N ARG A 498 -7.27 -34.83 17.39
CA ARG A 498 -6.48 -34.56 18.60
C ARG A 498 -6.13 -35.90 19.26
N PRO A 499 -4.88 -36.16 19.64
CA PRO A 499 -4.54 -37.39 20.33
C PRO A 499 -5.42 -37.47 21.57
N THR A 500 -6.24 -38.53 21.65
CA THR A 500 -7.00 -38.84 22.84
C THR A 500 -6.00 -39.01 23.98
N ALA A 501 -6.18 -38.20 25.02
CA ALA A 501 -5.38 -38.32 26.23
C ALA A 501 -5.49 -39.77 26.74
N ARG A 502 -4.35 -40.46 26.81
CA ARG A 502 -4.21 -41.72 27.53
C ARG A 502 -3.75 -41.44 28.94
#